data_AF-A0A4S1DUW9-F1
#
_entry.id   AF-A0A4S1DUW9-F1
#
_cell.length_a   1.000
_cell.length_b   1.000
_cell.length_c   1.000
_cell.angle_alpha   90.00
_cell.angle_beta   90.00
_cell.angle_gamma   90.00
#
_symmetry.space_group_name_H-M   'P 1'
#
loop_
_entity.id
_entity.type
_entity.pdbx_description
1 polymer ?
#
loop_
_entity_poly.entity_id
_entity_poly.type
_entity_poly.pdbx_seq_one_letter_code
_entity_poly.pdbx_strand_id
1 'polypeptide(L)'
;MINFIKTYLWLLIPFLWMSPNKTDQNAFKTIKHNVVVNHPGEEKPVNTILSEIQNANGLPIEYTMDVYSVICLEEVCKVIPVKLFWDNTGKYQKYELAKGETLEKYEADLFEPEDYIKLQNILADNDSPFKEVYIDEILTVPDEHGNEDVDAISGATALELDEKDTVPGAALTCYTLWHWANGDVVSQIKSQTGKSVTETQLKNFILDSDNTYFHIAINELEVRKLYSKPFIDVIIRKLLEDASLLRPAYKYLNHTSNEDYLNASKTLFFQGQKEQKLVVLQSLRQTQQNIPQLYLDNLSSEVTNLNSYQEVSLLLELMQDKNPNSPKVIENTFLLLDVKFLVARRAFWFLKNQKLNDSQQKQLNSFQEKHKNKL
;
A
#
# COMPACT_ATOMS: atom_id res chain seq x y z
N MET A 1 68.27 -43.53 -48.53
CA MET A 1 67.02 -44.27 -48.26
C MET A 1 66.00 -43.27 -47.75
N ILE A 2 65.24 -42.65 -48.65
CA ILE A 2 63.89 -43.07 -49.08
C ILE A 2 62.86 -42.87 -47.98
N ASN A 3 62.08 -41.78 -48.15
CA ASN A 3 60.63 -41.63 -47.94
C ASN A 3 60.04 -41.83 -46.50
N PHE A 4 58.89 -41.27 -46.11
CA PHE A 4 57.79 -40.62 -46.83
C PHE A 4 57.11 -39.59 -45.91
N ILE A 5 56.66 -38.53 -46.54
CA ILE A 5 55.88 -37.40 -46.03
C ILE A 5 54.48 -37.85 -45.54
N LYS A 6 54.03 -37.32 -44.39
CA LYS A 6 52.60 -37.22 -44.05
C LYS A 6 52.23 -35.75 -43.83
N THR A 7 51.70 -35.14 -44.88
CA THR A 7 50.93 -33.90 -44.88
C THR A 7 49.50 -34.19 -44.42
N TYR A 8 49.01 -33.46 -43.41
CA TYR A 8 47.58 -33.17 -43.26
C TYR A 8 47.38 -31.72 -42.80
N LEU A 9 47.10 -30.90 -43.82
CA LEU A 9 46.11 -29.82 -43.89
C LEU A 9 45.68 -29.17 -42.56
N TRP A 10 46.30 -28.03 -42.25
CA TRP A 10 45.72 -27.02 -41.35
C TRP A 10 44.60 -26.27 -42.07
N LEU A 11 43.35 -26.45 -41.63
CA LEU A 11 42.22 -25.59 -41.99
C LEU A 11 42.36 -24.26 -41.22
N LEU A 12 42.94 -23.25 -41.88
CA LEU A 12 42.88 -21.85 -41.46
C LEU A 12 41.44 -21.35 -41.64
N ILE A 13 40.68 -21.32 -40.54
CA ILE A 13 39.41 -20.60 -40.46
C ILE A 13 39.75 -19.10 -40.39
N PRO A 14 39.28 -18.25 -41.33
CA PRO A 14 39.49 -16.82 -41.23
C PRO A 14 38.69 -16.29 -40.04
N PHE A 15 39.41 -15.73 -39.07
CA PHE A 15 38.91 -15.06 -37.89
C PHE A 15 38.17 -13.79 -38.33
N LEU A 16 36.89 -13.93 -38.65
CA LEU A 16 35.97 -12.81 -38.82
C LEU A 16 35.87 -12.09 -37.48
N TRP A 17 36.52 -10.93 -37.39
CA TRP A 17 36.28 -9.93 -36.35
C TRP A 17 34.83 -9.45 -36.46
N MET A 18 33.90 -10.17 -35.83
CA MET A 18 32.62 -9.62 -35.41
C MET A 18 32.88 -8.72 -34.21
N SER A 19 33.08 -7.42 -34.44
CA SER A 19 32.51 -6.42 -33.54
C SER A 19 31.13 -6.11 -34.07
N PRO A 20 30.06 -6.53 -33.38
CA PRO A 20 29.30 -5.54 -32.61
C PRO A 20 28.72 -6.19 -31.33
N ASN A 21 28.67 -5.51 -30.20
CA ASN A 21 27.78 -4.39 -30.00
C ASN A 21 28.40 -3.44 -28.98
N LYS A 22 28.33 -2.15 -29.31
CA LYS A 22 28.25 -1.11 -28.28
C LYS A 22 27.22 -1.59 -27.26
N THR A 23 27.65 -1.75 -26.02
CA THR A 23 26.78 -1.76 -24.85
C THR A 23 25.76 -0.65 -25.04
N ASP A 24 24.46 -1.01 -25.09
CA ASP A 24 23.37 -0.05 -24.99
C ASP A 24 23.65 0.80 -23.74
N GLN A 25 24.09 2.03 -23.96
CA GLN A 25 24.16 3.02 -22.91
C GLN A 25 22.75 3.16 -22.39
N ASN A 26 22.53 2.84 -21.11
CA ASN A 26 21.28 2.97 -20.37
C ASN A 26 20.40 4.10 -20.92
N ALA A 27 19.53 3.76 -21.86
CA ALA A 27 18.70 4.74 -22.54
C ALA A 27 17.54 5.05 -21.60
N PHE A 28 17.65 6.17 -20.89
CA PHE A 28 16.56 6.69 -20.09
C PHE A 28 15.54 7.38 -21.00
N LYS A 29 14.26 7.16 -20.72
CA LYS A 29 13.15 7.81 -21.42
C LYS A 29 12.39 8.71 -20.45
N THR A 30 12.21 9.97 -20.83
CA THR A 30 11.37 10.91 -20.07
C THR A 30 9.97 10.97 -20.66
N ILE A 31 8.96 10.82 -19.81
CA ILE A 31 7.53 10.95 -20.15
C ILE A 31 6.95 12.08 -19.31
N LYS A 32 6.19 12.99 -19.92
CA LYS A 32 5.56 14.12 -19.23
C LYS A 32 4.07 13.84 -19.04
N HIS A 33 3.61 13.96 -17.80
CA HIS A 33 2.21 13.76 -17.41
C HIS A 33 1.62 15.08 -16.93
N ASN A 34 0.49 15.49 -17.51
CA ASN A 34 -0.29 16.58 -16.93
C ASN A 34 -1.05 16.04 -15.72
N VAL A 35 -0.82 16.62 -14.57
CA VAL A 35 -1.46 16.22 -13.30
C VAL A 35 -2.12 17.42 -12.64
N VAL A 36 -3.16 17.14 -11.87
CA VAL A 36 -3.82 18.10 -11.00
C VAL A 36 -3.40 17.78 -9.58
N VAL A 37 -2.82 18.76 -8.88
CA VAL A 37 -2.33 18.59 -7.51
C VAL A 37 -3.10 19.51 -6.57
N ASN A 38 -3.67 18.95 -5.52
CA ASN A 38 -4.30 19.70 -4.44
C ASN A 38 -3.24 20.03 -3.39
N HIS A 39 -2.70 21.24 -3.44
CA HIS A 39 -1.76 21.75 -2.45
C HIS A 39 -2.54 22.56 -1.40
N PRO A 40 -2.39 22.31 -0.09
CA PRO A 40 -3.21 22.97 0.94
C PRO A 40 -2.94 24.47 1.08
N GLY A 41 -1.78 24.94 0.60
CA GLY A 41 -1.49 26.37 0.47
C GLY A 41 -2.12 27.07 -0.73
N GLU A 42 -2.74 26.35 -1.66
CA GLU A 42 -3.37 26.92 -2.86
C GLU A 42 -4.90 26.94 -2.71
N GLU A 43 -5.55 28.03 -3.13
CA GLU A 43 -7.02 28.11 -3.11
C GLU A 43 -7.68 27.12 -4.06
N LYS A 44 -6.99 26.75 -5.14
CA LYS A 44 -7.49 25.90 -6.22
C LYS A 44 -6.48 24.83 -6.59
N PRO A 45 -6.93 23.68 -7.09
CA PRO A 45 -6.02 22.65 -7.59
C PRO A 45 -5.11 23.19 -8.70
N VAL A 46 -3.82 22.85 -8.62
CA VAL A 46 -2.79 23.33 -9.55
C VAL A 46 -2.60 22.34 -10.69
N ASN A 47 -2.64 22.83 -11.93
CA ASN A 47 -2.28 22.05 -13.11
C ASN A 47 -0.78 22.15 -13.33
N THR A 48 -0.08 21.03 -13.33
CA THR A 48 1.39 21.00 -13.49
C THR A 48 1.85 19.75 -14.25
N ILE A 49 3.15 19.70 -14.54
CA ILE A 49 3.79 18.60 -15.28
C ILE A 49 4.63 17.75 -14.32
N LEU A 50 4.22 16.50 -14.16
CA LEU A 50 5.03 15.46 -13.52
C LEU A 50 5.85 14.74 -14.60
N SER A 51 7.17 14.82 -14.51
CA SER A 51 8.09 14.15 -15.43
C SER A 51 8.55 12.82 -14.86
N GLU A 52 8.24 11.74 -15.56
CA GLU A 52 8.64 10.37 -15.24
C GLU A 52 9.89 9.97 -16.03
N ILE A 53 10.91 9.45 -15.35
CA ILE A 53 12.12 8.90 -15.97
C ILE A 53 12.07 7.38 -15.87
N GLN A 54 12.08 6.72 -17.02
CA GLN A 54 12.06 5.26 -17.15
C GLN A 54 13.41 4.71 -17.57
N ASN A 55 13.73 3.51 -17.10
CA ASN A 55 14.83 2.71 -17.66
C ASN A 55 14.41 2.03 -18.98
N ALA A 56 15.36 1.31 -19.61
CA ALA A 56 15.14 0.63 -20.90
C ALA A 56 14.00 -0.40 -20.89
N ASN A 57 13.62 -0.93 -19.72
CA ASN A 57 12.52 -1.90 -19.56
C ASN A 57 11.17 -1.21 -19.27
N GLY A 58 11.09 0.11 -19.36
CA GLY A 58 9.89 0.89 -19.05
C GLY A 58 9.54 0.96 -17.56
N LEU A 59 10.46 0.56 -16.66
CA LEU A 59 10.25 0.74 -15.22
C LEU A 59 10.55 2.20 -14.86
N PRO A 60 9.61 2.91 -14.22
CA PRO A 60 9.88 4.23 -13.64
C PRO A 60 10.93 4.10 -12.55
N ILE A 61 11.96 4.93 -12.60
CA ILE A 61 13.05 4.95 -11.62
C ILE A 61 13.16 6.28 -10.87
N GLU A 62 12.61 7.35 -11.43
CA GLU A 62 12.63 8.69 -10.83
C GLU A 62 11.47 9.50 -11.38
N TYR A 63 10.94 10.38 -10.54
CA TYR A 63 9.96 11.39 -10.91
C TYR A 63 10.49 12.78 -10.55
N THR A 64 10.17 13.78 -11.36
CA THR A 64 10.53 15.18 -11.13
C THR A 64 9.39 16.14 -11.42
N MET A 65 9.37 17.26 -10.72
CA MET A 65 8.40 18.34 -10.91
C MET A 65 9.04 19.67 -10.54
N ASP A 66 8.82 20.69 -11.38
CA ASP A 66 9.17 22.07 -11.05
C ASP A 66 7.99 22.70 -10.29
N VAL A 67 8.27 23.22 -9.11
CA VAL A 67 7.31 23.88 -8.20
C VAL A 67 7.87 25.23 -7.76
N TYR A 68 7.06 26.00 -7.04
CA TYR A 68 7.49 27.26 -6.45
C TYR A 68 7.85 27.08 -4.98
N SER A 69 8.89 27.79 -4.52
CA SER A 69 9.40 27.71 -3.15
C SER A 69 8.40 28.18 -2.09
N VAL A 70 7.50 29.07 -2.48
CA VAL A 70 6.53 29.70 -1.60
C VAL A 70 5.26 30.01 -2.39
N ILE A 71 4.11 29.84 -1.74
CA ILE A 71 2.84 30.34 -2.24
C ILE A 71 2.55 31.62 -1.47
N CYS A 72 2.85 32.75 -2.11
CA CYS A 72 2.66 34.08 -1.53
C CYS A 72 1.21 34.52 -1.69
N LEU A 73 0.56 34.89 -0.58
CA LEU A 73 -0.79 35.48 -0.62
C LEU A 73 -0.79 36.97 -0.94
N GLU A 74 0.33 37.65 -0.68
CA GLU A 74 0.56 39.05 -0.99
C GLU A 74 1.89 39.16 -1.72
N GLU A 75 1.97 39.94 -2.80
CA GLU A 75 3.06 39.98 -3.80
C GLU A 75 4.46 40.42 -3.28
N VAL A 76 4.74 40.22 -1.99
CA VAL A 76 5.91 40.68 -1.26
C VAL A 76 7.02 39.63 -1.22
N CYS A 77 6.72 38.33 -1.32
CA CYS A 77 7.75 37.30 -1.27
C CYS A 77 8.31 36.90 -2.63
N LYS A 78 9.61 36.61 -2.65
CA LYS A 78 10.33 36.17 -3.84
C LYS A 78 10.05 34.70 -4.11
N VAL A 79 9.41 34.45 -5.25
CA VAL A 79 9.03 33.11 -5.69
C VAL A 79 10.18 32.48 -6.47
N ILE A 80 10.85 31.49 -5.89
CA ILE A 80 11.98 30.77 -6.49
C ILE A 80 11.50 29.44 -7.09
N PRO A 81 11.80 29.13 -8.36
CA PRO A 81 11.55 27.80 -8.91
C PRO A 81 12.43 26.74 -8.24
N VAL A 82 11.80 25.66 -7.77
CA VAL A 82 12.44 24.51 -7.12
C VAL A 82 12.07 23.25 -7.89
N LYS A 83 13.06 22.43 -8.24
CA LYS A 83 12.82 21.10 -8.81
C LYS A 83 12.87 20.05 -7.70
N LEU A 84 11.80 19.30 -7.54
CA LEU A 84 11.71 18.19 -6.59
C LEU A 84 11.89 16.85 -7.29
N PHE A 85 12.41 15.86 -6.54
CA PHE A 85 12.73 14.52 -7.02
C PHE A 85 12.14 13.46 -6.10
N TRP A 86 11.55 12.41 -6.69
CA TRP A 86 10.99 11.27 -5.98
C TRP A 86 11.44 9.95 -6.61
N ASP A 87 11.40 8.88 -5.83
CA ASP A 87 11.41 7.53 -6.38
C ASP A 87 10.04 7.15 -6.98
N ASN A 88 9.96 5.95 -7.53
CA ASN A 88 8.75 5.43 -8.16
C ASN A 88 7.62 5.05 -7.17
N THR A 89 7.87 5.10 -5.87
CA THR A 89 6.83 4.96 -4.83
C THR A 89 6.29 6.31 -4.38
N GLY A 90 6.87 7.40 -4.87
CA GLY A 90 6.55 8.76 -4.46
C GLY A 90 7.26 9.18 -3.18
N LYS A 91 8.33 8.49 -2.77
CA LYS A 91 9.16 8.95 -1.64
C LYS A 91 10.12 10.03 -2.12
N TYR A 92 10.07 11.17 -1.45
CA TYR A 92 10.94 12.31 -1.71
C TYR A 92 12.43 11.93 -1.56
N GLN A 93 13.26 12.46 -2.47
CA GLN A 93 14.71 12.19 -2.52
C GLN A 93 15.53 13.45 -2.29
N LYS A 94 15.27 14.52 -3.04
CA LYS A 94 16.04 15.77 -3.02
C LYS A 94 15.30 16.90 -3.73
N TYR A 95 15.84 18.11 -3.59
CA TYR A 95 15.46 19.28 -4.38
C TYR A 95 16.69 19.92 -5.04
N GLU A 96 16.45 20.66 -6.11
CA GLU A 96 17.46 21.46 -6.80
C GLU A 96 16.92 22.85 -7.10
N LEU A 97 17.76 23.87 -6.92
CA LEU A 97 17.47 25.25 -7.31
C LEU A 97 18.12 25.55 -8.65
N ALA A 98 17.53 26.50 -9.39
CA ALA A 98 18.17 27.02 -10.58
C ALA A 98 19.50 27.70 -10.23
N LYS A 99 20.48 27.61 -11.13
CA LYS A 99 21.83 28.13 -10.89
C LYS A 99 21.79 29.64 -10.61
N GLY A 100 22.24 30.03 -9.43
CA GLY A 100 22.30 31.44 -9.01
C GLY A 100 21.08 31.90 -8.21
N GLU A 101 20.08 31.05 -8.01
CA GLU A 101 18.96 31.32 -7.11
C GLU A 101 19.30 30.99 -5.65
N THR A 102 18.72 31.76 -4.73
CA THR A 102 18.86 31.60 -3.28
C THR A 102 17.47 31.74 -2.66
N LEU A 103 17.12 30.83 -1.75
CA LEU A 103 15.88 30.92 -0.97
C LEU A 103 15.97 32.05 0.06
N GLU A 104 14.83 32.63 0.39
CA GLU A 104 14.71 33.73 1.35
C GLU A 104 13.90 33.29 2.57
N LYS A 105 14.28 33.83 3.72
CA LYS A 105 13.58 33.82 5.00
C LYS A 105 12.79 35.13 5.14
N TYR A 106 12.16 35.28 6.29
CA TYR A 106 11.52 36.52 6.74
C TYR A 106 12.47 37.72 6.64
N GLU A 107 11.92 38.91 6.40
CA GLU A 107 12.67 40.16 6.18
C GLU A 107 13.69 40.13 5.02
N ALA A 108 13.48 39.24 4.04
CA ALA A 108 14.38 39.04 2.90
C ALA A 108 15.80 38.59 3.30
N ASP A 109 15.95 37.98 4.48
CA ASP A 109 17.19 37.31 4.86
C ASP A 109 17.43 36.07 3.99
N LEU A 110 18.70 35.73 3.73
CA LEU A 110 19.02 34.63 2.83
C LEU A 110 19.11 33.31 3.60
N PHE A 111 18.82 32.21 2.91
CA PHE A 111 19.18 30.88 3.39
C PHE A 111 20.70 30.74 3.41
N GLU A 112 21.21 30.32 4.57
CA GLU A 112 22.59 29.91 4.78
C GLU A 112 22.76 28.41 4.40
N PRO A 113 23.99 27.93 4.19
CA PRO A 113 24.25 26.53 3.83
C PRO A 113 23.57 25.51 4.76
N GLU A 114 23.52 25.79 6.05
CA GLU A 114 22.90 24.93 7.07
C GLU A 114 21.38 24.85 6.92
N ASP A 115 20.75 25.92 6.47
CA ASP A 115 19.30 25.97 6.25
C ASP A 115 18.88 25.04 5.12
N TYR A 116 19.71 24.92 4.06
CA TYR A 116 19.43 23.99 2.96
C TYR A 116 19.49 22.53 3.41
N ILE A 117 20.45 22.19 4.28
CA ILE A 117 20.57 20.86 4.89
C ILE A 117 19.35 20.58 5.77
N LYS A 118 18.94 21.57 6.56
CA LYS A 118 17.77 21.46 7.43
C LYS A 118 16.48 21.29 6.63
N LEU A 119 16.28 22.11 5.59
CA LEU A 119 15.15 21.97 4.67
C LEU A 119 15.12 20.59 4.04
N GLN A 120 16.26 20.06 3.57
CA GLN A 120 16.32 18.68 3.04
C GLN A 120 15.83 17.64 4.05
N ASN A 121 16.20 17.77 5.32
CA ASN A 121 15.76 16.86 6.38
C ASN A 121 14.26 16.99 6.66
N ILE A 122 13.74 18.22 6.71
CA ILE A 122 12.31 18.49 6.88
C ILE A 122 11.51 17.85 5.74
N LEU A 123 11.90 18.05 4.48
CA LEU A 123 11.21 17.50 3.31
C LEU A 123 11.25 15.96 3.26
N ALA A 124 12.30 15.35 3.81
CA ALA A 124 12.45 13.90 3.88
C ALA A 124 11.69 13.26 5.06
N ASP A 125 11.17 14.06 5.99
CA ASP A 125 10.42 13.57 7.15
C ASP A 125 8.91 13.51 6.86
N ASN A 126 8.40 12.30 6.68
CA ASN A 126 6.96 12.06 6.45
C ASN A 126 6.10 12.31 7.70
N ASP A 127 6.72 12.35 8.89
CA ASP A 127 6.05 12.59 10.17
C ASP A 127 6.24 14.04 10.65
N SER A 128 6.69 14.93 9.75
CA SER A 128 6.85 16.35 10.04
C SER A 128 5.55 16.98 10.57
N PRO A 129 5.64 17.93 11.53
CA PRO A 129 4.49 18.66 12.04
C PRO A 129 3.68 19.36 10.94
N PHE A 130 4.31 19.78 9.84
CA PHE A 130 3.65 20.44 8.72
C PHE A 130 2.47 19.65 8.15
N LYS A 131 2.46 18.32 8.32
CA LYS A 131 1.35 17.46 7.90
C LYS A 131 -0.01 17.88 8.45
N GLU A 132 -0.05 18.35 9.70
CA GLU A 132 -1.28 18.67 10.42
C GLU A 132 -1.48 20.18 10.62
N VAL A 133 -0.53 21.00 10.18
CA VAL A 133 -0.58 22.45 10.25
C VAL A 133 -1.39 23.01 9.10
N TYR A 134 -2.27 23.97 9.38
CA TYR A 134 -2.98 24.71 8.34
C TYR A 134 -2.20 25.97 7.93
N ILE A 135 -2.33 26.38 6.66
CA ILE A 135 -1.58 27.53 6.14
C ILE A 135 -1.95 28.85 6.86
N ASP A 136 -3.19 29.00 7.31
CA ASP A 136 -3.64 30.16 8.08
C ASP A 136 -2.98 30.23 9.46
N GLU A 137 -2.71 29.09 10.10
CA GLU A 137 -1.93 29.05 11.35
C GLU A 137 -0.51 29.55 11.13
N ILE A 138 0.09 29.24 9.98
CA ILE A 138 1.41 29.78 9.60
C ILE A 138 1.32 31.29 9.38
N LEU A 139 0.32 31.78 8.66
CA LEU A 139 0.21 33.18 8.24
C LEU A 139 -0.37 34.14 9.28
N THR A 140 -0.63 33.70 10.52
CA THR A 140 -1.25 34.58 11.52
C THR A 140 -0.35 35.81 11.81
N VAL A 141 -0.98 36.95 12.10
CA VAL A 141 -0.28 38.17 12.52
C VAL A 141 -0.21 38.12 14.05
N PRO A 142 0.94 38.41 14.70
CA PRO A 142 0.91 38.67 16.14
C PRO A 142 0.05 39.91 16.37
N ASP A 143 -1.12 39.76 16.97
CA ASP A 143 -1.93 40.86 17.51
C ASP A 143 -1.15 41.51 18.68
N GLU A 144 -0.13 42.30 18.37
CA GLU A 144 0.43 43.24 19.33
C GLU A 144 -0.41 44.51 19.30
N HIS A 145 -1.40 44.51 20.19
CA HIS A 145 -2.22 45.65 20.63
C HIS A 145 -3.46 45.94 19.78
N GLY A 146 -4.62 45.69 20.40
CA GLY A 146 -5.88 46.28 19.96
C GLY A 146 -5.76 47.80 19.86
N ASN A 147 -5.72 48.30 18.64
CA ASN A 147 -6.34 49.56 18.26
C ASN A 147 -6.52 49.62 16.75
N GLU A 148 -7.63 50.27 16.40
CA GLU A 148 -8.20 50.46 15.07
C GLU A 148 -7.22 51.14 14.08
N ASP A 149 -7.43 50.81 12.80
CA ASP A 149 -6.95 51.49 11.59
C ASP A 149 -5.45 51.40 11.24
N VAL A 150 -5.00 50.30 10.62
CA VAL A 150 -3.86 50.33 9.68
C VAL A 150 -3.98 49.27 8.56
N ASP A 151 -3.94 49.75 7.32
CA ASP A 151 -3.89 49.02 6.05
C ASP A 151 -2.46 48.48 5.76
N ALA A 152 -2.09 47.38 6.42
CA ALA A 152 -0.94 46.55 6.06
C ALA A 152 -1.05 45.20 6.76
N ILE A 153 -1.63 44.21 6.09
CA ILE A 153 -1.35 42.82 6.41
C ILE A 153 0.07 42.58 5.88
N SER A 154 0.97 42.18 6.76
CA SER A 154 2.29 41.70 6.42
C SER A 154 2.21 40.19 6.56
N GLY A 155 2.67 39.43 5.57
CA GLY A 155 2.77 37.96 5.61
C GLY A 155 3.78 37.44 6.65
N ALA A 156 3.68 37.93 7.89
CA ALA A 156 4.40 37.43 9.04
C ALA A 156 3.94 36.00 9.31
N THR A 157 4.90 35.12 9.55
CA THR A 157 4.60 33.74 9.95
C THR A 157 4.43 33.71 11.47
N ALA A 158 3.21 33.63 12.02
CA ALA A 158 3.02 33.58 13.48
C ALA A 158 3.17 32.19 14.10
N LEU A 159 3.19 31.12 13.31
CA LEU A 159 3.48 29.80 13.87
C LEU A 159 5.00 29.65 14.12
N GLU A 160 5.41 29.87 15.37
CA GLU A 160 6.68 29.37 15.89
C GLU A 160 6.58 27.84 16.07
N LEU A 161 6.79 27.11 14.97
CA LEU A 161 7.12 25.69 15.07
C LEU A 161 8.47 25.54 15.79
N ASP A 162 8.63 24.44 16.54
CA ASP A 162 9.88 24.10 17.21
C ASP A 162 11.05 24.26 16.22
N GLU A 163 12.12 24.94 16.64
CA GLU A 163 13.28 25.18 15.78
C GLU A 163 13.80 23.89 15.17
N LYS A 164 13.63 22.71 15.78
CA LYS A 164 14.07 21.45 15.15
C LYS A 164 13.27 21.07 13.90
N ASP A 165 12.01 21.51 13.80
CA ASP A 165 11.03 21.09 12.79
C ASP A 165 10.87 22.12 11.64
N THR A 166 11.49 23.30 11.76
CA THR A 166 11.41 24.38 10.78
C THR A 166 12.76 25.06 10.56
N VAL A 167 12.98 25.65 9.38
CA VAL A 167 14.04 26.66 9.21
C VAL A 167 13.54 27.96 9.85
N PRO A 168 14.25 28.51 10.87
CA PRO A 168 13.82 29.74 11.53
C PRO A 168 13.64 30.86 10.50
N GLY A 169 12.50 31.55 10.57
CA GLY A 169 12.13 32.58 9.60
C GLY A 169 11.68 32.08 8.23
N ALA A 170 11.57 30.77 7.97
CA ALA A 170 11.15 30.23 6.67
C ALA A 170 10.07 29.15 6.77
N ALA A 171 9.22 29.20 7.79
CA ALA A 171 8.16 28.23 8.00
C ALA A 171 7.18 28.11 6.81
N LEU A 172 6.85 29.22 6.12
CA LEU A 172 6.00 29.17 4.93
C LEU A 172 6.67 28.44 3.74
N THR A 173 7.98 28.65 3.54
CA THR A 173 8.78 27.92 2.53
C THR A 173 8.86 26.44 2.88
N CYS A 174 9.13 26.10 4.15
CA CYS A 174 9.17 24.72 4.61
C CYS A 174 7.81 24.03 4.43
N TYR A 175 6.71 24.67 4.83
CA TYR A 175 5.34 24.18 4.63
C TYR A 175 5.03 23.91 3.15
N THR A 176 5.27 24.91 2.30
CA THR A 176 4.98 24.82 0.87
C THR A 176 5.74 23.66 0.23
N LEU A 177 7.05 23.60 0.43
CA LEU A 177 7.86 22.55 -0.18
C LEU A 177 7.57 21.17 0.42
N TRP A 178 7.23 21.08 1.72
CA TRP A 178 6.89 19.82 2.37
C TRP A 178 5.61 19.23 1.79
N HIS A 179 4.57 20.05 1.58
CA HIS A 179 3.33 19.57 0.98
C HIS A 179 3.46 19.27 -0.52
N TRP A 180 4.33 19.99 -1.24
CA TRP A 180 4.72 19.53 -2.58
C TRP A 180 5.43 18.18 -2.54
N ALA A 181 6.37 17.96 -1.61
CA ALA A 181 7.13 16.72 -1.51
C ALA A 181 6.28 15.52 -1.05
N ASN A 182 5.36 15.72 -0.11
CA ASN A 182 4.71 14.61 0.63
C ASN A 182 3.19 14.59 0.51
N GLY A 183 2.59 15.58 -0.15
CA GLY A 183 1.15 15.72 -0.32
C GLY A 183 0.58 14.95 -1.52
N ASP A 184 -0.37 15.57 -2.20
CA ASP A 184 -1.21 14.91 -3.22
C ASP A 184 -0.40 14.34 -4.40
N VAL A 185 0.76 14.91 -4.73
CA VAL A 185 1.64 14.41 -5.82
C VAL A 185 2.07 12.96 -5.60
N VAL A 186 2.20 12.50 -4.36
CA VAL A 186 2.60 11.12 -4.03
C VAL A 186 1.57 10.13 -4.57
N SER A 187 0.27 10.47 -4.51
CA SER A 187 -0.80 9.65 -5.06
C SER A 187 -0.74 9.60 -6.59
N GLN A 188 -0.41 10.73 -7.23
CA GLN A 188 -0.22 10.83 -8.67
C GLN A 188 0.95 9.97 -9.13
N ILE A 189 2.10 10.04 -8.44
CA ILE A 189 3.28 9.22 -8.72
C ILE A 189 2.92 7.73 -8.63
N LYS A 190 2.32 7.28 -7.53
CA LYS A 190 1.89 5.87 -7.37
C LYS A 190 0.97 5.40 -8.50
N SER A 191 0.03 6.26 -8.93
CA SER A 191 -0.86 5.95 -10.05
C SER A 191 -0.10 5.85 -11.37
N GLN A 192 0.81 6.77 -11.67
CA GLN A 192 1.59 6.71 -12.91
C GLN A 192 2.56 5.53 -12.91
N THR A 193 3.19 5.23 -11.77
CA THR A 193 4.04 4.06 -11.62
C THR A 193 3.28 2.79 -11.96
N GLY A 194 2.08 2.62 -11.40
CA GLY A 194 1.18 1.52 -11.74
C GLY A 194 0.91 1.45 -13.24
N LYS A 195 0.48 2.54 -13.86
CA LYS A 195 0.14 2.62 -15.30
C LYS A 195 1.30 2.30 -16.23
N SER A 196 2.51 2.72 -15.88
CA SER A 196 3.69 2.57 -16.73
C SER A 196 4.23 1.14 -16.77
N VAL A 197 4.04 0.37 -15.69
CA VAL A 197 4.64 -0.96 -15.59
C VAL A 197 3.86 -2.05 -16.32
N THR A 198 4.60 -3.06 -16.79
CA THR A 198 4.10 -4.28 -17.41
C THR A 198 3.44 -5.21 -16.38
N GLU A 199 2.64 -6.17 -16.85
CA GLU A 199 2.07 -7.22 -15.99
C GLU A 199 3.12 -8.03 -15.22
N THR A 200 4.28 -8.28 -15.84
CA THR A 200 5.39 -8.99 -15.18
C THR A 200 5.95 -8.15 -14.03
N GLN A 201 6.14 -6.85 -14.23
CA GLN A 201 6.59 -5.94 -13.17
C GLN A 201 5.54 -5.81 -12.06
N LEU A 202 4.24 -5.79 -12.39
CA LEU A 202 3.17 -5.81 -11.38
C LEU A 202 3.25 -7.07 -10.49
N LYS A 203 3.56 -8.24 -11.05
CA LYS A 203 3.77 -9.46 -10.24
C LYS A 203 4.98 -9.32 -9.32
N ASN A 204 6.06 -8.68 -9.78
CA ASN A 204 7.21 -8.41 -8.94
C ASN A 204 6.86 -7.45 -7.81
N PHE A 205 6.09 -6.40 -8.09
CA PHE A 205 5.61 -5.44 -7.09
C PHE A 205 4.77 -6.09 -6.00
N ILE A 206 3.92 -7.07 -6.33
CA ILE A 206 3.14 -7.81 -5.33
C ILE A 206 4.03 -8.56 -4.35
N LEU A 207 5.19 -9.05 -4.81
CA LEU A 207 6.13 -9.83 -4.01
C LEU A 207 7.23 -8.99 -3.35
N ASP A 208 7.27 -7.69 -3.60
CA ASP A 208 8.29 -6.82 -3.04
C ASP A 208 8.17 -6.77 -1.50
N SER A 209 9.30 -6.54 -0.83
CA SER A 209 9.35 -6.37 0.61
C SER A 209 8.73 -5.04 1.06
N ASP A 210 8.81 -3.99 0.23
CA ASP A 210 8.11 -2.74 0.48
C ASP A 210 6.66 -2.89 0.03
N ASN A 211 5.77 -2.95 1.01
CA ASN A 211 4.33 -3.11 0.80
C ASN A 211 3.69 -1.94 0.03
N THR A 212 4.38 -0.81 -0.14
CA THR A 212 3.93 0.27 -1.04
C THR A 212 3.75 -0.24 -2.47
N TYR A 213 4.64 -1.11 -2.95
CA TYR A 213 4.51 -1.73 -4.26
C TYR A 213 3.31 -2.66 -4.36
N PHE A 214 2.98 -3.39 -3.28
CA PHE A 214 1.77 -4.20 -3.24
C PHE A 214 0.52 -3.33 -3.44
N HIS A 215 0.45 -2.18 -2.77
CA HIS A 215 -0.68 -1.25 -2.93
C HIS A 215 -0.76 -0.65 -4.34
N ILE A 216 0.38 -0.26 -4.93
CA ILE A 216 0.44 0.20 -6.32
C ILE A 216 -0.09 -0.89 -7.25
N ALA A 217 0.40 -2.13 -7.08
CA ALA A 217 0.03 -3.25 -7.94
C ALA A 217 -1.46 -3.60 -7.82
N ILE A 218 -1.99 -3.76 -6.61
CA ILE A 218 -3.41 -4.09 -6.42
C ILE A 218 -4.31 -3.00 -7.02
N ASN A 219 -4.00 -1.73 -6.79
CA ASN A 219 -4.77 -0.63 -7.37
C ASN A 219 -4.75 -0.68 -8.91
N GLU A 220 -3.58 -0.90 -9.51
CA GLU A 220 -3.46 -1.00 -10.96
C GLU A 220 -4.17 -2.23 -11.54
N LEU A 221 -4.15 -3.37 -10.85
CA LEU A 221 -4.90 -4.55 -11.27
C LEU A 221 -6.41 -4.28 -11.27
N GLU A 222 -6.93 -3.54 -10.28
CA GLU A 222 -8.35 -3.12 -10.27
C GLU A 222 -8.66 -2.18 -11.45
N VAL A 223 -7.81 -1.19 -11.71
CA VAL A 223 -7.98 -0.23 -12.83
C VAL A 223 -7.98 -0.95 -14.18
N ARG A 224 -7.02 -1.87 -14.39
CA ARG A 224 -6.91 -2.67 -15.63
C ARG A 224 -7.90 -3.84 -15.69
N LYS A 225 -8.66 -4.09 -14.63
CA LYS A 225 -9.57 -5.25 -14.48
C LYS A 225 -8.86 -6.59 -14.70
N LEU A 226 -7.62 -6.69 -14.25
CA LEU A 226 -6.80 -7.89 -14.38
C LEU A 226 -7.08 -8.83 -13.20
N TYR A 227 -7.99 -9.77 -13.39
CA TYR A 227 -8.44 -10.75 -12.39
C TYR A 227 -8.00 -12.19 -12.68
N SER A 228 -6.88 -12.35 -13.39
CA SER A 228 -6.44 -13.67 -13.85
C SER A 228 -5.77 -14.48 -12.74
N LYS A 229 -5.90 -15.81 -12.82
CA LYS A 229 -5.31 -16.76 -11.88
C LYS A 229 -3.82 -16.51 -11.55
N PRO A 230 -2.93 -16.17 -12.53
CA PRO A 230 -1.53 -15.88 -12.22
C PRO A 230 -1.32 -14.70 -11.25
N PHE A 231 -2.19 -13.69 -11.25
CA PHE A 231 -2.10 -12.61 -10.26
C PHE A 231 -2.63 -13.06 -8.90
N ILE A 232 -3.75 -13.78 -8.89
CA ILE A 232 -4.36 -14.32 -7.67
C ILE A 232 -3.38 -15.24 -6.93
N ASP A 233 -2.70 -16.13 -7.64
CA ASP A 233 -1.72 -17.06 -7.05
C ASP A 233 -0.53 -16.32 -6.41
N VAL A 234 -0.08 -15.21 -7.02
CA VAL A 234 1.01 -14.38 -6.48
C VAL A 234 0.54 -13.58 -5.26
N ILE A 235 -0.69 -13.06 -5.30
CA ILE A 235 -1.31 -12.36 -4.17
C ILE A 235 -1.46 -13.32 -2.98
N ILE A 236 -2.00 -14.52 -3.19
CA ILE A 236 -2.16 -15.52 -2.11
C ILE A 236 -0.81 -15.82 -1.46
N ARG A 237 0.25 -15.99 -2.25
CA ARG A 237 1.60 -16.23 -1.71
C ARG A 237 2.04 -15.11 -0.77
N LYS A 238 1.92 -13.84 -1.21
CA LYS A 238 2.25 -12.68 -0.38
C LYS A 238 1.40 -12.62 0.90
N LEU A 239 0.10 -12.93 0.81
CA LEU A 239 -0.82 -12.92 1.96
C LEU A 239 -0.57 -14.02 2.99
N LEU A 240 0.02 -15.15 2.57
CA LEU A 240 0.44 -16.21 3.50
C LEU A 240 1.66 -15.77 4.33
N GLU A 241 2.48 -14.86 3.79
CA GLU A 241 3.65 -14.30 4.47
C GLU A 241 3.31 -13.05 5.30
N ASP A 242 2.38 -12.22 4.81
CA ASP A 242 2.05 -10.93 5.43
C ASP A 242 0.53 -10.73 5.57
N ALA A 243 0.04 -10.87 6.81
CA ALA A 243 -1.36 -10.70 7.15
C ALA A 243 -1.84 -9.24 7.08
N SER A 244 -0.95 -8.25 7.12
CA SER A 244 -1.33 -6.82 7.08
C SER A 244 -2.00 -6.44 5.75
N LEU A 245 -1.75 -7.21 4.70
CA LEU A 245 -2.22 -6.99 3.34
C LEU A 245 -3.58 -7.66 3.04
N LEU A 246 -4.15 -8.40 3.99
CA LEU A 246 -5.39 -9.15 3.78
C LEU A 246 -6.57 -8.25 3.39
N ARG A 247 -6.74 -7.11 4.05
CA ARG A 247 -7.86 -6.19 3.79
C ARG A 247 -7.87 -5.64 2.36
N PRO A 248 -6.80 -4.98 1.87
CA PRO A 248 -6.78 -4.50 0.48
C PRO A 248 -6.88 -5.65 -0.53
N ALA A 249 -6.26 -6.81 -0.25
CA ALA A 249 -6.35 -7.94 -1.16
C ALA A 249 -7.78 -8.50 -1.27
N TYR A 250 -8.53 -8.60 -0.17
CA TYR A 250 -9.91 -9.06 -0.21
C TYR A 250 -10.85 -8.10 -0.92
N LYS A 251 -10.56 -6.79 -0.92
CA LYS A 251 -11.26 -5.81 -1.77
C LYS A 251 -11.10 -6.19 -3.25
N TYR A 252 -9.88 -6.50 -3.68
CA TYR A 252 -9.60 -6.96 -5.04
C TYR A 252 -10.24 -8.34 -5.33
N LEU A 253 -10.09 -9.32 -4.43
CA LEU A 253 -10.61 -10.68 -4.60
C LEU A 253 -12.14 -10.71 -4.72
N ASN A 254 -12.86 -9.77 -4.10
CA ASN A 254 -14.32 -9.71 -4.23
C ASN A 254 -14.81 -9.44 -5.66
N HIS A 255 -13.94 -8.85 -6.51
CA HIS A 255 -14.23 -8.59 -7.93
C HIS A 255 -13.82 -9.74 -8.87
N THR A 256 -13.17 -10.79 -8.35
CA THR A 256 -12.81 -11.96 -9.17
C THR A 256 -14.02 -12.87 -9.40
N SER A 257 -13.82 -13.94 -10.18
CA SER A 257 -14.85 -14.95 -10.35
C SER A 257 -15.18 -15.62 -9.01
N ASN A 258 -16.41 -16.13 -8.88
CA ASN A 258 -16.84 -16.86 -7.70
C ASN A 258 -15.88 -18.01 -7.35
N GLU A 259 -15.47 -18.76 -8.38
CA GLU A 259 -14.53 -19.88 -8.24
C GLU A 259 -13.17 -19.41 -7.71
N ASP A 260 -12.61 -18.34 -8.29
CA ASP A 260 -11.30 -17.83 -7.88
C ASP A 260 -11.32 -17.25 -6.45
N TYR A 261 -12.36 -16.50 -6.09
CA TYR A 261 -12.55 -15.99 -4.74
C TYR A 261 -12.61 -17.11 -3.69
N LEU A 262 -13.39 -18.17 -3.99
CA LEU A 262 -13.52 -19.32 -3.09
C LEU A 262 -12.22 -20.12 -3.03
N ASN A 263 -11.52 -20.30 -4.14
CA ASN A 263 -10.22 -20.99 -4.17
C ASN A 263 -9.13 -20.22 -3.39
N ALA A 264 -9.10 -18.90 -3.52
CA ALA A 264 -8.19 -18.05 -2.74
C ALA A 264 -8.50 -18.14 -1.24
N SER A 265 -9.78 -18.01 -0.89
CA SER A 265 -10.25 -18.12 0.50
C SER A 265 -9.94 -19.49 1.10
N LYS A 266 -10.14 -20.57 0.34
CA LYS A 266 -9.76 -21.92 0.74
C LYS A 266 -8.26 -21.99 1.02
N THR A 267 -7.43 -21.59 0.07
CA THR A 267 -5.97 -21.66 0.24
C THR A 267 -5.51 -20.90 1.49
N LEU A 268 -6.00 -19.67 1.68
CA LEU A 268 -5.66 -18.85 2.85
C LEU A 268 -6.18 -19.45 4.17
N PHE A 269 -7.35 -20.07 4.18
CA PHE A 269 -7.88 -20.71 5.39
C PHE A 269 -7.09 -21.96 5.80
N PHE A 270 -6.76 -22.82 4.83
CA PHE A 270 -6.10 -24.10 5.12
C PHE A 270 -4.59 -23.95 5.32
N GLN A 271 -3.94 -23.00 4.65
CA GLN A 271 -2.48 -22.82 4.71
C GLN A 271 -2.05 -21.62 5.57
N GLY A 272 -2.95 -20.68 5.82
CA GLY A 272 -2.66 -19.48 6.58
C GLY A 272 -2.64 -19.69 8.10
N GLN A 273 -2.16 -18.66 8.80
CA GLN A 273 -2.16 -18.60 10.25
C GLN A 273 -3.50 -18.06 10.75
N LYS A 274 -3.56 -17.75 12.05
CA LYS A 274 -4.78 -17.31 12.73
C LYS A 274 -5.40 -16.09 12.02
N GLU A 275 -4.59 -15.09 11.69
CA GLU A 275 -5.04 -13.84 11.08
C GLU A 275 -5.70 -14.08 9.71
N GLN A 276 -5.08 -14.88 8.84
CA GLN A 276 -5.66 -15.27 7.56
C GLN A 276 -7.00 -15.98 7.75
N LYS A 277 -7.06 -16.95 8.67
CA LYS A 277 -8.30 -17.70 8.95
C LYS A 277 -9.42 -16.77 9.42
N LEU A 278 -9.14 -15.86 10.35
CA LEU A 278 -10.15 -14.92 10.85
C LEU A 278 -10.68 -14.03 9.73
N VAL A 279 -9.82 -13.47 8.89
CA VAL A 279 -10.25 -12.62 7.76
C VAL A 279 -11.03 -13.44 6.73
N VAL A 280 -10.60 -14.66 6.40
CA VAL A 280 -11.33 -15.54 5.48
C VAL A 280 -12.75 -15.80 6.00
N LEU A 281 -12.90 -16.18 7.27
CA LEU A 281 -14.20 -16.48 7.87
C LEU A 281 -15.13 -15.27 7.85
N GLN A 282 -14.60 -14.08 8.17
CA GLN A 282 -15.37 -12.84 8.10
C GLN A 282 -15.77 -12.50 6.66
N SER A 283 -14.83 -12.63 5.72
CA SER A 283 -15.05 -12.36 4.30
C SER A 283 -16.12 -13.29 3.71
N LEU A 284 -16.03 -14.60 3.95
CA LEU A 284 -17.05 -15.58 3.54
C LEU A 284 -18.42 -15.32 4.16
N ARG A 285 -18.48 -14.78 5.38
CA ARG A 285 -19.76 -14.43 6.01
C ARG A 285 -20.40 -13.21 5.37
N GLN A 286 -19.60 -12.20 5.05
CA GLN A 286 -20.06 -10.90 4.55
C GLN A 286 -20.24 -10.84 3.03
N THR A 287 -19.61 -11.75 2.29
CA THR A 287 -19.65 -11.72 0.83
C THR A 287 -21.05 -11.98 0.26
N GLN A 288 -21.30 -11.38 -0.90
CA GLN A 288 -22.46 -11.62 -1.76
C GLN A 288 -22.21 -12.75 -2.78
N GLN A 289 -20.97 -13.23 -2.87
CA GLN A 289 -20.61 -14.37 -3.70
C GLN A 289 -21.42 -15.61 -3.28
N ASN A 290 -21.89 -16.39 -4.25
CA ASN A 290 -22.57 -17.66 -3.97
C ASN A 290 -21.58 -18.67 -3.38
N ILE A 291 -21.91 -19.30 -2.25
CA ILE A 291 -21.02 -20.28 -1.61
C ILE A 291 -21.73 -21.64 -1.64
N PRO A 292 -21.22 -22.63 -2.39
CA PRO A 292 -21.80 -23.97 -2.40
C PRO A 292 -21.81 -24.60 -1.01
N GLN A 293 -22.88 -25.32 -0.65
CA GLN A 293 -22.96 -26.03 0.64
C GLN A 293 -21.77 -26.98 0.84
N LEU A 294 -21.37 -27.71 -0.20
CA LEU A 294 -20.21 -28.61 -0.16
C LEU A 294 -18.90 -27.88 0.19
N TYR A 295 -18.75 -26.62 -0.22
CA TYR A 295 -17.59 -25.81 0.15
C TYR A 295 -17.58 -25.54 1.66
N LEU A 296 -18.73 -25.16 2.23
CA LEU A 296 -18.88 -24.91 3.67
C LEU A 296 -18.76 -26.20 4.50
N ASP A 297 -19.29 -27.31 4.00
CA ASP A 297 -19.11 -28.64 4.61
C ASP A 297 -17.62 -29.00 4.70
N ASN A 298 -16.86 -28.76 3.63
CA ASN A 298 -15.41 -28.99 3.61
C ASN A 298 -14.64 -28.02 4.54
N LEU A 299 -15.05 -26.76 4.68
CA LEU A 299 -14.42 -25.89 5.68
C LEU A 299 -14.67 -26.39 7.11
N SER A 300 -15.88 -26.91 7.36
CA SER A 300 -16.24 -27.37 8.69
C SER A 300 -15.44 -28.59 9.17
N SER A 301 -14.77 -29.33 8.27
CA SER A 301 -13.94 -30.47 8.67
C SER A 301 -12.68 -30.05 9.43
N GLU A 302 -12.24 -28.80 9.30
CA GLU A 302 -11.09 -28.26 10.03
C GLU A 302 -11.42 -27.78 11.44
N VAL A 303 -12.68 -27.88 11.89
CA VAL A 303 -13.13 -27.27 13.14
C VAL A 303 -12.30 -27.71 14.36
N THR A 304 -11.83 -28.96 14.39
CA THR A 304 -10.98 -29.51 15.47
C THR A 304 -9.53 -29.06 15.38
N ASN A 305 -9.08 -28.57 14.23
CA ASN A 305 -7.73 -28.09 13.96
C ASN A 305 -7.59 -26.57 14.21
N LEU A 306 -8.69 -25.90 14.59
CA LEU A 306 -8.68 -24.48 14.97
C LEU A 306 -8.13 -24.31 16.38
N ASN A 307 -7.12 -23.43 16.52
CA ASN A 307 -6.31 -23.34 17.73
C ASN A 307 -6.86 -22.33 18.74
N SER A 308 -7.80 -21.46 18.35
CA SER A 308 -8.38 -20.43 19.19
C SER A 308 -9.91 -20.46 19.23
N TYR A 309 -10.46 -20.01 20.37
CA TYR A 309 -11.91 -19.81 20.53
C TYR A 309 -12.48 -18.87 19.45
N GLN A 310 -11.72 -17.84 19.06
CA GLN A 310 -12.14 -16.85 18.06
C GLN A 310 -12.36 -17.49 16.69
N GLU A 311 -11.41 -18.32 16.23
CA GLU A 311 -11.54 -19.06 14.97
C GLU A 311 -12.78 -19.97 15.00
N VAL A 312 -12.96 -20.74 16.07
CA VAL A 312 -14.14 -21.63 16.20
C VAL A 312 -15.44 -20.83 16.22
N SER A 313 -15.50 -19.73 16.98
CA SER A 313 -16.72 -18.91 17.06
C SER A 313 -17.11 -18.35 15.70
N LEU A 314 -16.14 -17.79 14.97
CA LEU A 314 -16.39 -17.23 13.64
C LEU A 314 -16.76 -18.30 12.61
N LEU A 315 -16.15 -19.49 12.68
CA LEU A 315 -16.54 -20.60 11.82
C LEU A 315 -18.00 -21.01 12.09
N LEU A 316 -18.39 -21.17 13.36
CA LEU A 316 -19.76 -21.52 13.72
C LEU A 316 -20.77 -20.41 13.40
N GLU A 317 -20.37 -19.13 13.49
CA GLU A 317 -21.18 -18.00 13.01
C GLU A 317 -21.38 -18.07 11.49
N LEU A 318 -20.31 -18.30 10.72
CA LEU A 318 -20.40 -18.49 9.28
C LEU A 318 -21.36 -19.63 8.91
N MET A 319 -21.25 -20.77 9.61
CA MET A 319 -22.14 -21.91 9.36
C MET A 319 -23.59 -21.63 9.73
N GLN A 320 -23.82 -20.89 10.81
CA GLN A 320 -25.17 -20.51 11.23
C GLN A 320 -25.84 -19.61 10.19
N ASP A 321 -25.08 -18.70 9.58
CA ASP A 321 -25.61 -17.74 8.60
C ASP A 321 -25.77 -18.35 7.20
N LYS A 322 -24.82 -19.20 6.78
CA LYS A 322 -24.69 -19.63 5.38
C LYS A 322 -24.92 -21.13 5.14
N ASN A 323 -24.87 -21.97 6.17
CA ASN A 323 -25.07 -23.42 6.03
C ASN A 323 -25.84 -24.04 7.23
N PRO A 324 -26.96 -23.44 7.70
CA PRO A 324 -27.67 -23.95 8.85
C PRO A 324 -28.26 -25.33 8.56
N ASN A 325 -28.23 -26.22 9.55
CA ASN A 325 -28.71 -27.60 9.49
C ASN A 325 -27.95 -28.54 8.55
N SER A 326 -26.75 -28.19 8.08
CA SER A 326 -25.91 -29.14 7.36
C SER A 326 -25.58 -30.35 8.26
N PRO A 327 -25.90 -31.59 7.85
CA PRO A 327 -25.56 -32.79 8.62
C PRO A 327 -24.06 -32.90 8.87
N LYS A 328 -23.24 -32.49 7.90
CA LYS A 328 -21.78 -32.56 8.00
C LYS A 328 -21.23 -31.55 9.01
N VAL A 329 -21.75 -30.32 8.98
CA VAL A 329 -21.39 -29.30 9.97
C VAL A 329 -21.80 -29.73 11.37
N ILE A 330 -23.02 -30.27 11.53
CA ILE A 330 -23.50 -30.78 12.82
C ILE A 330 -22.57 -31.87 13.33
N GLU A 331 -22.27 -32.89 12.52
CA GLU A 331 -21.35 -33.99 12.86
C GLU A 331 -19.99 -33.46 13.32
N ASN A 332 -19.37 -32.58 12.54
CA ASN A 332 -18.06 -32.02 12.87
C ASN A 332 -18.11 -31.18 14.16
N THR A 333 -19.21 -30.46 14.40
CA THR A 333 -19.35 -29.62 15.62
C THR A 333 -19.53 -30.46 16.89
N PHE A 334 -20.12 -31.65 16.81
CA PHE A 334 -20.22 -32.55 17.97
C PHE A 334 -18.84 -32.95 18.52
N LEU A 335 -17.81 -33.02 17.68
CA LEU A 335 -16.42 -33.30 18.09
C LEU A 335 -15.87 -32.24 19.06
N LEU A 336 -16.46 -31.04 19.09
CA LEU A 336 -16.04 -29.97 19.98
C LEU A 336 -16.62 -30.06 21.39
N LEU A 337 -17.60 -30.94 21.65
CA LEU A 337 -18.19 -31.04 22.99
C LEU A 337 -17.20 -31.61 24.02
N ASP A 338 -16.17 -32.33 23.57
CA ASP A 338 -15.17 -32.97 24.45
C ASP A 338 -13.85 -32.19 24.56
N VAL A 339 -13.78 -30.96 24.03
CA VAL A 339 -12.57 -30.11 24.11
C VAL A 339 -12.64 -29.10 25.28
N LYS A 340 -11.75 -28.09 25.28
CA LYS A 340 -11.73 -27.01 26.29
C LYS A 340 -13.13 -26.39 26.45
N PHE A 341 -13.55 -26.22 27.70
CA PHE A 341 -14.94 -25.89 28.05
C PHE A 341 -15.51 -24.66 27.32
N LEU A 342 -14.74 -23.60 27.11
CA LEU A 342 -15.23 -22.42 26.38
C LEU A 342 -15.62 -22.76 24.92
N VAL A 343 -14.82 -23.57 24.24
CA VAL A 343 -15.10 -24.04 22.88
C VAL A 343 -16.29 -25.00 22.89
N ALA A 344 -16.31 -25.94 23.83
CA ALA A 344 -17.43 -26.88 23.99
C ALA A 344 -18.77 -26.15 24.26
N ARG A 345 -18.75 -25.09 25.09
CA ARG A 345 -19.92 -24.24 25.35
C ARG A 345 -20.38 -23.52 24.09
N ARG A 346 -19.45 -22.97 23.29
CA ARG A 346 -19.81 -22.31 22.02
C ARG A 346 -20.42 -23.29 21.01
N ALA A 347 -19.88 -24.51 20.93
CA ALA A 347 -20.40 -25.59 20.12
C ALA A 347 -21.80 -26.04 20.58
N PHE A 348 -22.00 -26.19 21.89
CA PHE A 348 -23.30 -26.50 22.49
C PHE A 348 -24.37 -25.50 22.05
N TRP A 349 -24.10 -24.19 22.16
CA TRP A 349 -25.06 -23.15 21.78
C TRP A 349 -25.32 -23.11 20.27
N PHE A 350 -24.33 -23.43 19.43
CA PHE A 350 -24.56 -23.62 18.00
C PHE A 350 -25.50 -24.80 17.73
N LEU A 351 -25.19 -25.98 18.29
CA LEU A 351 -25.92 -27.24 18.09
C LEU A 351 -27.36 -27.15 18.57
N LYS A 352 -27.62 -26.43 19.67
CA LYS A 352 -28.97 -26.22 20.21
C LYS A 352 -29.94 -25.55 19.21
N ASN A 353 -29.40 -24.80 18.26
CA ASN A 353 -30.18 -24.10 17.23
C ASN A 353 -30.26 -24.88 15.91
N GLN A 354 -29.79 -26.14 15.86
CA GLN A 354 -29.82 -26.98 14.67
C GLN A 354 -30.91 -28.07 14.76
N LYS A 355 -31.31 -28.61 13.61
CA LYS A 355 -32.17 -29.80 13.52
C LYS A 355 -31.36 -31.07 13.76
N LEU A 356 -31.43 -31.59 14.98
CA LEU A 356 -30.72 -32.79 15.41
C LEU A 356 -31.58 -34.06 15.28
N ASN A 357 -30.93 -35.21 15.04
CA ASN A 357 -31.59 -36.51 15.18
C ASN A 357 -31.64 -36.96 16.65
N ASP A 358 -32.40 -38.02 16.96
CA ASP A 358 -32.60 -38.50 18.32
C ASP A 358 -31.30 -38.85 19.06
N SER A 359 -30.32 -39.43 18.36
CA SER A 359 -29.03 -39.80 18.94
C SER A 359 -28.22 -38.55 19.30
N GLN A 360 -28.16 -37.60 18.39
CA GLN A 360 -27.50 -36.30 18.59
C GLN A 360 -28.16 -35.51 19.72
N GLN A 361 -29.50 -35.50 19.78
CA GLN A 361 -30.23 -34.81 20.84
C GLN A 361 -29.92 -35.42 22.21
N LYS A 362 -29.85 -36.76 22.33
CA LYS A 362 -29.43 -37.44 23.56
C LYS A 362 -28.01 -37.06 23.98
N GLN A 363 -27.08 -37.00 23.03
CA GLN A 363 -25.70 -36.59 23.30
C GLN A 363 -25.64 -35.13 23.80
N LEU A 364 -26.36 -34.22 23.15
CA LEU A 364 -26.41 -32.80 23.55
C LEU A 364 -27.04 -32.62 24.93
N ASN A 365 -28.11 -33.35 25.24
CA ASN A 365 -28.76 -33.34 26.56
C ASN A 365 -27.82 -33.87 27.66
N SER A 366 -27.05 -34.92 27.38
CA SER A 366 -26.05 -35.45 28.32
C SER A 366 -24.98 -34.42 28.64
N PHE A 367 -24.47 -33.71 27.62
CA PHE A 367 -23.54 -32.59 27.83
C PHE A 367 -24.19 -31.48 28.67
N GLN A 368 -25.45 -31.14 28.40
CA GLN A 368 -26.20 -30.13 29.15
C GLN A 368 -26.30 -30.47 30.64
N GLU A 369 -26.67 -31.70 30.98
CA GLU A 369 -26.79 -32.14 32.38
C GLU A 369 -25.43 -32.13 33.09
N LYS A 370 -24.38 -32.63 32.43
CA LYS A 370 -23.00 -32.64 32.98
C LYS A 370 -22.48 -31.23 33.27
N HIS A 371 -22.88 -30.24 32.49
CA HIS A 371 -22.36 -28.87 32.55
C HIS A 371 -23.38 -27.82 32.99
N LYS A 372 -24.52 -28.23 33.56
CA LYS A 372 -25.68 -27.38 33.88
C LYS A 372 -25.35 -26.09 34.63
N ASN A 373 -24.39 -26.13 35.55
CA ASN A 373 -24.00 -24.97 36.37
C ASN A 373 -23.07 -23.97 35.65
N LYS A 374 -22.63 -24.27 34.43
CA LYS A 374 -21.64 -23.48 33.69
C LYS A 374 -22.13 -23.03 32.30
N LEU A 375 -23.32 -23.47 31.88
CA LEU A 375 -23.86 -23.27 30.53
C LEU A 375 -24.57 -21.92 30.36
#